data_AF-A0A3S0CPY8-F1
#
_entry.id   AF-A0A3S0CPY8-F1
#
_cell.length_a   1.000
_cell.length_b   1.000
_cell.length_c   1.000
_cell.angle_alpha   90.00
_cell.angle_beta   90.00
_cell.angle_gamma   90.00
#
_symmetry.space_group_name_H-M   'P 1'
#
loop_
_entity.id
_entity.type
_entity.pdbx_description
1 polymer ?
#
loop_
_entity_poly.entity_id
_entity_poly.type
_entity_poly.pdbx_seq_one_letter_code
_entity_poly.pdbx_strand_id
1 'polypeptide(L)'
;MGEMNSSRIEINDGKMQSTRTPDLLQNYMSCRESLDVFRANTVNARDICGLPSTDHLLAQLNEQPKDERVSKAVYVNHGHMRRQLDEKGDVFTVSDDHGHFFMKFGDKWTVTTEGVKGSREVTDLKVNNDGSYSYKDASGKFSFDKDGRLTEAPAGDGHARKFHYDSAGQLDQIDGRLGHWERQMKDGKVSWINRDSKTVWEGDFKVNQGVLEFHASNGVAWAFTPQGQDVRIN
;
A
#
# COMPACT_ATOMS: atom_id res chain seq x y z
N MET A 1 -23.60 34.45 -33.71
CA MET A 1 -22.19 34.45 -33.26
C MET A 1 -22.17 33.98 -31.83
N GLY A 2 -21.44 32.89 -31.56
CA GLY A 2 -21.33 32.29 -30.23
C GLY A 2 -21.19 30.77 -30.33
N GLU A 3 -20.12 30.29 -30.95
CA GLU A 3 -19.76 28.86 -30.97
C GLU A 3 -19.17 28.46 -29.61
N MET A 4 -19.68 27.35 -29.06
CA MET A 4 -19.17 26.68 -27.87
C MET A 4 -17.87 25.96 -28.23
N ASN A 5 -16.79 26.29 -27.52
CA ASN A 5 -15.49 25.66 -27.66
C ASN A 5 -15.51 24.29 -26.97
N SER A 6 -15.60 23.22 -27.76
CA SER A 6 -15.52 21.83 -27.30
C SER A 6 -14.06 21.44 -27.09
N SER A 7 -13.66 21.19 -25.84
CA SER A 7 -12.34 20.66 -25.50
C SER A 7 -12.18 19.25 -26.08
N ARG A 8 -11.35 19.14 -27.11
CA ARG A 8 -11.03 17.91 -27.84
C ARG A 8 -10.01 17.08 -27.03
N ILE A 9 -10.38 15.85 -26.69
CA ILE A 9 -9.47 14.86 -26.12
C ILE A 9 -8.51 14.41 -27.23
N GLU A 10 -7.22 14.71 -27.07
CA GLU A 10 -6.19 14.21 -27.98
C GLU A 10 -5.88 12.75 -27.65
N ILE A 11 -6.32 11.85 -28.53
CA ILE A 11 -5.92 10.44 -28.53
C ILE A 11 -4.57 10.39 -29.24
N ASN A 12 -3.50 10.21 -28.47
CA ASN A 12 -2.15 10.12 -29.00
C ASN A 12 -1.88 8.66 -29.39
N ASP A 13 -2.03 8.32 -30.69
CA ASP A 13 -1.64 7.02 -31.26
C ASP A 13 -0.11 6.93 -31.38
N GLY A 14 0.55 6.85 -30.22
CA GLY A 14 1.99 6.65 -30.09
C GLY A 14 2.33 5.17 -30.00
N LYS A 15 3.01 4.64 -31.02
CA LYS A 15 3.62 3.30 -31.08
C LYS A 15 4.30 2.92 -29.75
N MET A 16 3.89 1.78 -29.17
CA MET A 16 4.57 1.17 -28.02
C MET A 16 6.03 0.89 -28.36
N GLN A 17 6.95 1.67 -27.80
CA GLN A 17 8.32 1.21 -27.60
C GLN A 17 8.40 0.50 -26.25
N SER A 18 8.40 -0.83 -26.33
CA SER A 18 8.72 -1.75 -25.24
C SER A 18 10.11 -1.43 -24.69
N THR A 19 10.19 -0.89 -23.47
CA THR A 19 11.36 -1.00 -22.59
C THR A 19 10.96 -0.81 -21.13
N ARG A 20 10.78 -1.92 -20.40
CA ARG A 20 11.22 -2.17 -19.01
C ARG A 20 10.67 -3.51 -18.53
N THR A 21 11.45 -4.53 -18.83
CA THR A 21 11.35 -5.95 -18.45
C THR A 21 11.94 -6.39 -17.08
N PRO A 22 12.30 -5.55 -16.08
CA PRO A 22 12.81 -6.09 -14.80
C PRO A 22 11.74 -6.72 -13.88
N ASP A 23 10.54 -6.14 -13.77
CA ASP A 23 9.62 -6.49 -12.68
C ASP A 23 8.93 -7.86 -12.86
N LEU A 24 8.74 -8.29 -14.11
CA LEU A 24 8.22 -9.61 -14.44
C LEU A 24 9.20 -10.74 -14.11
N LEU A 25 10.51 -10.48 -14.13
CA LEU A 25 11.52 -11.48 -13.76
C LEU A 25 11.58 -11.69 -12.24
N GLN A 26 11.31 -10.66 -11.44
CA GLN A 26 11.26 -10.75 -9.98
C GLN A 26 10.10 -11.66 -9.52
N ASN A 27 8.92 -11.51 -10.14
CA ASN A 27 7.75 -12.34 -9.88
C ASN A 27 7.93 -13.80 -10.37
N TYR A 28 8.76 -14.03 -11.39
CA TYR A 28 9.10 -15.39 -11.83
C TYR A 28 10.04 -16.11 -10.86
N MET A 29 10.88 -15.36 -10.12
CA MET A 29 11.83 -15.92 -9.16
C MET A 29 11.18 -16.29 -7.82
N SER A 30 10.08 -15.66 -7.41
CA SER A 30 9.30 -16.10 -6.23
C SER A 30 8.59 -17.44 -6.43
N CYS A 31 8.33 -17.85 -7.68
CA CYS A 31 7.87 -19.21 -7.99
C CYS A 31 8.99 -20.27 -7.90
N ARG A 32 10.26 -19.88 -7.80
CA ARG A 32 11.38 -20.82 -7.70
C ARG A 32 11.56 -21.34 -6.28
N GLU A 33 11.21 -20.55 -5.26
CA GLU A 33 11.25 -20.99 -3.86
C GLU A 33 10.16 -22.04 -3.55
N SER A 34 9.02 -22.01 -4.25
CA SER A 34 8.03 -23.10 -4.20
C SER A 34 8.52 -24.41 -4.81
N LEU A 35 9.56 -24.39 -5.67
CA LEU A 35 10.14 -25.59 -6.26
C LEU A 35 11.03 -26.36 -5.27
N ASP A 36 11.62 -25.67 -4.29
CA ASP A 36 12.47 -26.31 -3.28
C ASP A 36 11.65 -27.06 -2.22
N VAL A 37 10.39 -26.65 -1.97
CA VAL A 37 9.41 -27.42 -1.18
C VAL A 37 9.11 -28.77 -1.82
N PHE A 38 9.06 -28.84 -3.15
CA PHE A 38 8.86 -30.10 -3.89
C PHE A 38 10.10 -31.00 -3.92
N ARG A 39 11.30 -30.45 -3.75
CA ARG A 39 12.56 -31.22 -3.73
C ARG A 39 12.86 -31.86 -2.36
N ALA A 40 12.26 -31.35 -1.29
CA ALA A 40 12.49 -31.84 0.08
C ALA A 40 11.66 -33.07 0.46
N ASN A 41 10.62 -33.41 -0.30
CA ASN A 41 9.86 -34.65 -0.13
C ASN A 41 10.31 -35.65 -1.20
N THR A 42 10.90 -36.77 -0.77
CA THR A 42 11.26 -37.90 -1.65
C THR A 42 9.98 -38.53 -2.22
N VAL A 43 9.47 -37.97 -3.31
CA VAL A 43 8.38 -38.56 -4.09
C VAL A 43 8.99 -39.69 -4.93
N ASN A 44 8.53 -40.92 -4.72
CA ASN A 44 8.95 -42.07 -5.52
C ASN A 44 8.55 -41.83 -6.99
N ALA A 45 9.41 -42.19 -7.94
CA ALA A 45 9.17 -41.99 -9.37
C ALA A 45 7.88 -42.66 -9.91
N ARG A 46 7.23 -43.52 -9.11
CA ARG A 46 5.93 -44.14 -9.41
C ARG A 46 4.71 -43.26 -9.09
N ASP A 47 4.87 -42.20 -8.30
CA ASP A 47 3.77 -41.27 -7.94
C ASP A 47 3.64 -40.09 -8.92
N ILE A 48 4.57 -39.97 -9.88
CA ILE A 48 4.61 -38.89 -10.90
C ILE A 48 3.75 -39.25 -12.12
N CYS A 49 3.31 -40.51 -12.24
CA CYS A 49 2.56 -41.04 -13.39
C CYS A 49 1.15 -40.44 -13.57
N GLY A 50 0.67 -39.65 -12.62
CA GLY A 50 -0.65 -39.02 -12.64
C GLY A 50 -0.62 -37.49 -12.72
N LEU A 51 0.56 -36.87 -12.81
CA LEU A 51 0.62 -35.42 -12.96
C LEU A 51 0.18 -35.05 -14.39
N PRO A 52 -0.76 -34.10 -14.54
CA PRO A 52 -1.09 -33.55 -15.84
C PRO A 52 0.20 -33.07 -16.50
N SER A 53 0.38 -33.40 -17.79
CA SER A 53 1.52 -32.92 -18.56
C SER A 53 1.59 -31.38 -18.47
N THR A 54 2.76 -30.81 -18.73
CA THR A 54 2.93 -29.35 -18.80
C THR A 54 1.88 -28.71 -19.71
N ASP A 55 1.50 -29.39 -20.81
CA ASP A 55 0.45 -28.96 -21.73
C ASP A 55 -0.96 -29.04 -21.12
N HIS A 56 -1.22 -30.00 -20.24
CA HIS A 56 -2.49 -30.17 -19.55
C HIS A 56 -2.64 -29.17 -18.38
N LEU A 57 -1.54 -28.80 -17.72
CA LEU A 57 -1.48 -27.67 -16.77
C LEU A 57 -1.66 -26.32 -17.50
N LEU A 58 -1.06 -26.15 -18.68
CA LEU A 58 -1.25 -24.97 -19.53
C LEU A 58 -2.69 -24.88 -20.07
N ALA A 59 -3.32 -26.02 -20.38
CA ALA A 59 -4.73 -26.09 -20.73
C ALA A 59 -5.62 -25.69 -19.55
N GLN A 60 -5.35 -26.20 -18.34
CA GLN A 60 -6.09 -25.82 -17.13
C GLN A 60 -5.91 -24.34 -16.74
N LEU A 61 -4.73 -23.74 -17.00
CA LEU A 61 -4.49 -22.30 -16.85
C LEU A 61 -5.21 -21.46 -17.92
N ASN A 62 -5.43 -22.02 -19.11
CA ASN A 62 -6.25 -21.41 -20.17
C ASN A 62 -7.76 -21.64 -19.99
N GLU A 63 -8.15 -22.64 -19.18
CA GLU A 63 -9.53 -22.97 -18.81
C GLU A 63 -9.96 -22.37 -17.47
N GLN A 64 -9.02 -21.84 -16.67
CA GLN A 64 -9.36 -20.77 -15.72
C GLN A 64 -10.17 -19.75 -16.52
N PRO A 65 -11.33 -19.28 -16.03
CA PRO A 65 -12.04 -18.23 -16.73
C PRO A 65 -11.02 -17.13 -16.98
N LYS A 66 -10.67 -16.91 -18.26
CA LYS A 66 -10.00 -15.68 -18.66
C LYS A 66 -10.90 -14.62 -18.05
N ASP A 67 -10.40 -13.92 -17.04
CA ASP A 67 -11.14 -12.80 -16.49
C ASP A 67 -11.23 -11.82 -17.66
N GLU A 68 -12.38 -11.85 -18.34
CA GLU A 68 -12.68 -11.17 -19.60
C GLU A 68 -12.52 -9.64 -19.45
N ARG A 69 -12.24 -9.18 -18.23
CA ARG A 69 -12.03 -7.78 -17.85
C ARG A 69 -10.74 -7.15 -18.34
N VAL A 70 -9.73 -7.90 -18.79
CA VAL A 70 -8.42 -7.32 -19.11
C VAL A 70 -8.07 -7.41 -20.60
N SER A 71 -8.91 -6.85 -21.46
CA SER A 71 -8.56 -6.63 -22.87
C SER A 71 -8.07 -5.21 -23.17
N LYS A 72 -8.30 -4.22 -22.29
CA LYS A 72 -7.73 -2.86 -22.41
C LYS A 72 -7.83 -2.05 -21.11
N ALA A 73 -6.76 -1.99 -20.32
CA ALA A 73 -6.73 -1.13 -19.13
C ALA A 73 -6.59 0.35 -19.52
N VAL A 74 -7.57 1.18 -19.15
CA VAL A 74 -7.44 2.64 -19.21
C VAL A 74 -6.80 3.12 -17.91
N TYR A 75 -5.75 3.94 -18.02
CA TYR A 75 -5.07 4.53 -16.87
C TYR A 75 -5.59 5.93 -16.62
N VAL A 76 -6.11 6.17 -15.41
CA VAL A 76 -6.49 7.50 -14.95
C VAL A 76 -5.64 7.87 -13.75
N ASN A 77 -4.91 8.98 -13.87
CA ASN A 77 -4.04 9.50 -12.82
C ASN A 77 -4.77 10.62 -12.06
N HIS A 78 -4.78 10.54 -10.73
CA HIS A 78 -5.23 11.60 -9.83
C HIS A 78 -4.16 11.83 -8.77
N GLY A 79 -3.29 12.81 -8.97
CA GLY A 79 -2.11 12.99 -8.11
C GLY A 79 -1.22 11.74 -8.15
N HIS A 80 -0.89 11.20 -6.98
CA HIS A 80 -0.12 9.95 -6.82
C HIS A 80 -0.92 8.68 -7.08
N MET A 81 -2.23 8.77 -7.33
CA MET A 81 -3.10 7.61 -7.52
C MET A 81 -3.21 7.25 -8.99
N ARG A 82 -2.96 5.98 -9.30
CA ARG A 82 -3.19 5.37 -10.62
C ARG A 82 -4.33 4.38 -10.53
N ARG A 83 -5.34 4.52 -11.40
CA ARG A 83 -6.48 3.61 -11.48
C ARG A 83 -6.46 2.86 -12.81
N GLN A 84 -6.76 1.57 -12.77
CA GLN A 84 -7.02 0.77 -13.96
C GLN A 84 -8.49 0.37 -14.01
N LEU A 85 -9.08 0.56 -15.18
CA LEU A 85 -10.49 0.29 -15.45
C LEU A 85 -10.64 -0.84 -16.46
N ASP A 86 -11.67 -1.67 -16.29
CA ASP A 86 -12.07 -2.64 -17.30
C ASP A 86 -12.79 -1.95 -18.47
N GLU A 87 -13.17 -2.72 -19.50
CA GLU A 87 -13.84 -2.18 -20.69
C GLU A 87 -15.20 -1.52 -20.41
N LYS A 88 -15.83 -1.85 -19.27
CA LYS A 88 -17.11 -1.27 -18.84
C LYS A 88 -16.91 0.01 -18.03
N GLY A 89 -15.66 0.35 -17.70
CA GLY A 89 -15.30 1.48 -16.86
C GLY A 89 -15.33 1.15 -15.37
N ASP A 90 -15.38 -0.13 -14.97
CA ASP A 90 -15.26 -0.51 -13.56
C ASP A 90 -13.79 -0.48 -13.13
N VAL A 91 -13.50 0.19 -12.02
CA VAL A 91 -12.14 0.18 -11.44
C VAL A 91 -11.87 -1.17 -10.78
N PHE A 92 -10.79 -1.84 -11.21
CA PHE A 92 -10.37 -3.14 -10.65
C PHE A 92 -8.98 -3.09 -10.00
N THR A 93 -8.20 -2.04 -10.25
CA THR A 93 -6.91 -1.81 -9.57
C THR A 93 -6.73 -0.33 -9.27
N VAL A 94 -6.18 -0.06 -8.09
CA VAL A 94 -5.74 1.26 -7.68
C VAL A 94 -4.35 1.12 -7.08
N SER A 95 -3.40 1.98 -7.43
CA SER A 95 -2.10 1.99 -6.78
C SER A 95 -1.66 3.41 -6.49
N ASP A 96 -0.81 3.59 -5.49
CA ASP A 96 -0.11 4.85 -5.27
C ASP A 96 1.39 4.74 -5.59
N ASP A 97 2.10 5.86 -5.50
CA ASP A 97 3.55 5.91 -5.66
C ASP A 97 4.31 5.57 -4.34
N HIS A 98 3.59 5.24 -3.27
CA HIS A 98 4.10 4.97 -1.93
C HIS A 98 4.04 3.48 -1.54
N GLY A 99 3.83 2.62 -2.53
CA GLY A 99 3.89 1.17 -2.39
C GLY A 99 2.58 0.51 -1.99
N HIS A 100 1.44 1.21 -1.99
CA HIS A 100 0.13 0.60 -1.82
C HIS A 100 -0.47 0.19 -3.17
N PHE A 101 -0.83 -1.10 -3.28
CA PHE A 101 -1.48 -1.68 -4.45
C PHE A 101 -2.79 -2.35 -4.04
N PHE A 102 -3.91 -1.78 -4.47
CA PHE A 102 -5.26 -2.27 -4.25
C PHE A 102 -5.76 -3.02 -5.48
N MET A 103 -6.31 -4.21 -5.26
CA MET A 103 -6.88 -5.03 -6.32
C MET A 103 -8.26 -5.53 -5.92
N LYS A 104 -9.20 -5.51 -6.86
CA LYS A 104 -10.57 -5.95 -6.63
C LYS A 104 -10.74 -7.42 -7.03
N PHE A 105 -11.29 -8.23 -6.13
CA PHE A 105 -11.66 -9.63 -6.35
C PHE A 105 -13.14 -9.82 -6.05
N GLY A 106 -13.97 -9.92 -7.10
CA GLY A 106 -15.43 -9.90 -6.95
C GLY A 106 -15.89 -8.60 -6.29
N ASP A 107 -16.55 -8.70 -5.14
CA ASP A 107 -17.04 -7.55 -4.37
C ASP A 107 -16.04 -7.05 -3.31
N LYS A 108 -14.89 -7.71 -3.16
CA LYS A 108 -13.89 -7.40 -2.14
C LYS A 108 -12.70 -6.66 -2.73
N TRP A 109 -12.08 -5.81 -1.93
CA TRP A 109 -10.77 -5.25 -2.23
C TRP A 109 -9.70 -5.97 -1.40
N THR A 110 -8.50 -6.06 -1.94
CA THR A 110 -7.31 -6.38 -1.17
C THR A 110 -6.27 -5.28 -1.33
N VAL A 111 -5.39 -5.12 -0.35
CA VAL A 111 -4.21 -4.27 -0.44
C VAL A 111 -2.95 -5.08 -0.21
N THR A 112 -1.99 -4.92 -1.10
CA THR A 112 -0.59 -5.30 -0.89
C THR A 112 0.20 -4.01 -0.64
N THR A 113 1.09 -4.05 0.33
CA THR A 113 1.91 -2.90 0.69
C THR A 113 3.37 -3.31 0.62
N GLU A 114 4.20 -2.53 -0.06
CA GLU A 114 5.63 -2.79 -0.17
C GLU A 114 6.27 -3.01 1.20
N GLY A 115 7.10 -4.03 1.37
CA GLY A 115 7.71 -4.34 2.67
C GLY A 115 6.79 -5.01 3.71
N VAL A 116 5.47 -5.10 3.47
CA VAL A 116 4.55 -5.90 4.29
C VAL A 116 4.31 -7.25 3.62
N LYS A 117 4.49 -8.33 4.38
CA LYS A 117 4.21 -9.68 3.89
C LYS A 117 2.69 -9.91 3.76
N GLY A 118 2.29 -10.38 2.58
CA GLY A 118 0.92 -10.78 2.28
C GLY A 118 0.01 -9.64 1.84
N SER A 119 -1.22 -10.00 1.49
CA SER A 119 -2.29 -9.04 1.20
C SER A 119 -3.28 -9.00 2.37
N ARG A 120 -3.96 -7.86 2.52
CA ARG A 120 -5.00 -7.66 3.52
C ARG A 120 -6.32 -7.39 2.82
N GLU A 121 -7.40 -7.98 3.32
CA GLU A 121 -8.74 -7.64 2.86
C GLU A 121 -9.06 -6.19 3.25
N VAL A 122 -9.59 -5.44 2.29
CA VAL A 122 -9.95 -4.04 2.41
C VAL A 122 -11.44 -3.87 2.21
N THR A 123 -12.01 -3.08 3.09
CA THR A 123 -13.35 -2.54 3.01
C THR A 123 -13.27 -1.01 2.93
N ASP A 124 -14.33 -0.38 2.43
CA ASP A 124 -14.47 1.08 2.41
C ASP A 124 -13.29 1.83 1.73
N LEU A 125 -12.69 1.25 0.68
CA LEU A 125 -11.71 1.98 -0.14
C LEU A 125 -12.37 3.20 -0.77
N LYS A 126 -11.90 4.38 -0.40
CA LYS A 126 -12.36 5.67 -0.92
C LYS A 126 -11.16 6.44 -1.43
N VAL A 127 -11.24 6.88 -2.68
CA VAL A 127 -10.19 7.66 -3.34
C VAL A 127 -10.81 8.95 -3.85
N ASN A 128 -10.37 10.08 -3.31
CA ASN A 128 -10.88 11.39 -3.63
C ASN A 128 -10.22 11.94 -4.91
N ASN A 129 -10.82 13.00 -5.48
CA ASN A 129 -10.34 13.61 -6.72
C ASN A 129 -9.02 14.37 -6.54
N ASP A 130 -8.72 14.82 -5.32
CA ASP A 130 -7.47 15.51 -4.99
C ASP A 130 -6.28 14.54 -4.79
N GLY A 131 -6.51 13.23 -4.92
CA GLY A 131 -5.50 12.18 -4.71
C GLY A 131 -5.43 11.64 -3.29
N SER A 132 -6.08 12.30 -2.32
CA SER A 132 -6.19 11.75 -0.96
C SER A 132 -7.06 10.49 -0.97
N TYR A 133 -6.80 9.57 -0.05
CA TYR A 133 -7.54 8.31 0.01
C TYR A 133 -7.60 7.74 1.41
N SER A 134 -8.53 6.82 1.62
CA SER A 134 -8.65 6.05 2.87
C SER A 134 -9.12 4.64 2.58
N TYR A 135 -8.75 3.72 3.44
CA TYR A 135 -9.26 2.35 3.41
C TYR A 135 -9.41 1.80 4.83
N LYS A 136 -10.17 0.71 4.98
CA LYS A 136 -10.32 0.01 6.25
C LYS A 136 -9.95 -1.46 6.09
N ASP A 137 -9.06 -1.94 6.95
CA ASP A 137 -8.76 -3.38 7.08
C ASP A 137 -9.19 -3.90 8.45
N ALA A 138 -8.78 -5.12 8.80
CA ALA A 138 -9.09 -5.74 10.09
C ALA A 138 -8.54 -4.97 11.31
N SER A 139 -7.47 -4.19 11.14
CA SER A 139 -6.88 -3.35 12.20
C SER A 139 -7.63 -2.03 12.37
N GLY A 140 -8.29 -1.55 11.32
CA GLY A 140 -9.10 -0.33 11.34
C GLY A 140 -8.87 0.56 10.12
N LYS A 141 -9.18 1.85 10.26
CA LYS A 141 -9.12 2.83 9.18
C LYS A 141 -7.72 3.42 9.04
N PHE A 142 -7.25 3.50 7.81
CA PHE A 142 -6.07 4.23 7.39
C PHE A 142 -6.49 5.38 6.46
N SER A 143 -5.95 6.57 6.68
CA SER A 143 -6.20 7.74 5.82
C SER A 143 -4.89 8.34 5.36
N PHE A 144 -4.86 8.83 4.13
CA PHE A 144 -3.67 9.36 3.46
C PHE A 144 -4.03 10.70 2.81
N ASP A 145 -3.11 11.66 2.88
CA ASP A 145 -3.29 12.93 2.19
C ASP A 145 -2.99 12.82 0.68
N LYS A 146 -3.16 13.93 -0.03
CA LYS A 146 -2.91 14.02 -1.47
C LYS A 146 -1.46 13.73 -1.89
N ASP A 147 -0.51 13.81 -0.95
CA ASP A 147 0.92 13.54 -1.15
C ASP A 147 1.24 12.10 -0.71
N GLY A 148 0.21 11.28 -0.41
CA GLY A 148 0.34 9.88 0.01
C GLY A 148 0.94 9.68 1.40
N ARG A 149 1.00 10.73 2.23
CA ARG A 149 1.45 10.60 3.62
C ARG A 149 0.31 10.11 4.48
N LEU A 150 0.61 9.19 5.40
CA LEU A 150 -0.37 8.63 6.32
C LEU A 150 -0.82 9.68 7.33
N THR A 151 -2.09 10.05 7.33
CA THR A 151 -2.68 11.08 8.23
C THR A 151 -3.50 10.47 9.37
N GLU A 152 -3.88 9.20 9.26
CA GLU A 152 -4.63 8.49 10.30
C GLU A 152 -4.27 6.99 10.28
N ALA A 153 -4.05 6.41 11.46
CA ALA A 153 -3.90 4.96 11.61
C ALA A 153 -4.56 4.46 12.91
N PRO A 154 -4.96 3.19 12.96
CA PRO A 154 -5.52 2.59 14.18
C PRO A 154 -4.51 2.52 15.33
N ALA A 155 -4.99 2.40 16.56
CA ALA A 155 -4.17 2.21 17.76
C ALA A 155 -4.51 0.90 18.52
N GLY A 156 -5.24 -0.02 17.90
CA GLY A 156 -5.56 -1.38 18.41
C GLY A 156 -6.65 -1.46 19.48
N ASP A 157 -7.01 -0.35 20.10
CA ASP A 157 -7.97 -0.22 21.20
C ASP A 157 -9.32 0.37 20.75
N GLY A 158 -9.54 0.46 19.44
CA GLY A 158 -10.68 1.16 18.85
C GLY A 158 -10.49 2.67 18.70
N HIS A 159 -9.38 3.23 19.19
CA HIS A 159 -8.99 4.62 18.92
C HIS A 159 -8.04 4.70 17.72
N ALA A 160 -7.79 5.93 17.28
CA ALA A 160 -6.90 6.25 16.18
C ALA A 160 -5.78 7.20 16.62
N ARG A 161 -4.71 7.21 15.85
CA ARG A 161 -3.64 8.21 15.85
C ARG A 161 -3.77 9.03 14.59
N LYS A 162 -3.64 10.34 14.71
CA LYS A 162 -3.63 11.28 13.60
C LYS A 162 -2.25 11.91 13.50
N PHE A 163 -1.81 12.08 12.27
CA PHE A 163 -0.48 12.57 11.94
C PHE A 163 -0.62 13.84 11.12
N HIS A 164 0.11 14.86 11.53
CA HIS A 164 0.17 16.14 10.84
C HIS A 164 1.60 16.38 10.38
N TYR A 165 1.69 17.07 9.25
CA TYR A 165 2.95 17.33 8.57
C TYR A 165 3.07 18.83 8.31
N ASP A 166 4.28 19.34 8.51
CA ASP A 166 4.62 20.73 8.20
C ASP A 166 4.67 20.98 6.68
N SER A 167 4.91 22.22 6.29
CA SER A 167 5.03 22.60 4.87
C SER A 167 6.23 21.96 4.14
N ALA A 168 7.22 21.46 4.89
CA ALA A 168 8.35 20.70 4.34
C ALA A 168 8.05 19.19 4.26
N GLY A 169 6.86 18.77 4.69
CA GLY A 169 6.39 17.39 4.68
C GLY A 169 6.94 16.52 5.80
N GLN A 170 7.46 17.13 6.86
CA GLN A 170 7.95 16.40 8.02
C GLN A 170 6.87 16.32 9.10
N LEU A 171 6.82 15.19 9.82
CA LEU A 171 5.87 15.01 10.91
C LEU A 171 6.09 16.06 12.00
N ASP A 172 5.06 16.83 12.35
CA ASP A 172 5.17 17.93 13.32
C ASP A 172 4.15 17.86 14.47
N GLN A 173 3.03 17.15 14.30
CA GLN A 173 2.06 16.88 15.35
C GLN A 173 1.51 15.46 15.28
N ILE A 174 1.25 14.87 16.46
CA ILE A 174 0.56 13.59 16.60
C ILE A 174 -0.58 13.77 17.61
N ASP A 175 -1.79 13.41 17.23
CA ASP A 175 -2.96 13.44 18.12
C ASP A 175 -3.57 12.04 18.28
N GLY A 176 -4.21 11.77 19.42
CA GLY A 176 -5.02 10.56 19.62
C GLY A 176 -4.58 9.75 20.84
N ARG A 177 -4.45 8.42 20.68
CA ARG A 177 -4.17 7.47 21.78
C ARG A 177 -3.02 7.87 22.71
N LEU A 178 -1.94 8.43 22.15
CA LEU A 178 -0.74 8.81 22.91
C LEU A 178 -0.83 10.23 23.51
N GLY A 179 -1.94 10.93 23.31
CA GLY A 179 -2.11 12.34 23.64
C GLY A 179 -1.79 13.27 22.46
N HIS A 180 -1.58 14.55 22.79
CA HIS A 180 -1.30 15.62 21.84
C HIS A 180 0.18 16.00 21.83
N TRP A 181 0.94 15.48 20.88
CA TRP A 181 2.37 15.70 20.76
C TRP A 181 2.70 16.73 19.68
N GLU A 182 3.64 17.62 19.98
CA GLU A 182 4.20 18.60 19.04
C GLU A 182 5.71 18.46 18.96
N ARG A 183 6.24 18.54 17.74
CA ARG A 183 7.68 18.54 17.49
C ARG A 183 8.28 19.90 17.78
N GLN A 184 9.41 19.90 18.45
CA GLN A 184 10.26 21.06 18.67
C GLN A 184 11.67 20.78 18.15
N MET A 185 12.22 21.75 17.43
CA MET A 185 13.62 21.74 17.02
C MET A 185 14.36 22.84 17.78
N LYS A 186 15.42 22.46 18.51
CA LYS A 186 16.26 23.40 19.25
C LYS A 186 17.72 22.99 19.11
N ASP A 187 18.57 23.93 18.68
CA ASP A 187 20.01 23.72 18.50
C ASP A 187 20.35 22.48 17.64
N GLY A 188 19.53 22.23 16.60
CA GLY A 188 19.67 21.07 15.71
C GLY A 188 19.22 19.73 16.31
N LYS A 189 18.68 19.72 17.53
CA LYS A 189 18.10 18.53 18.17
C LYS A 189 16.58 18.54 18.08
N VAL A 190 16.02 17.35 17.90
CA VAL A 190 14.56 17.13 17.87
C VAL A 190 14.09 16.64 19.23
N SER A 191 13.01 17.24 19.71
CA SER A 191 12.27 16.79 20.88
C SER A 191 10.77 16.87 20.62
N TRP A 192 9.99 16.06 21.30
CA TRP A 192 8.54 16.04 21.20
C TRP A 192 7.93 16.35 22.57
N ILE A 193 6.99 17.29 22.60
CA ILE A 193 6.32 17.73 23.82
C ILE A 193 4.88 17.26 23.78
N ASN A 194 4.47 16.50 24.80
CA ASN A 194 3.08 16.18 25.02
C ASN A 194 2.38 17.36 25.72
N ARG A 195 1.40 17.98 25.07
CA ARG A 195 0.67 19.15 25.60
C ARG A 195 -0.20 18.79 26.81
N ASP A 196 -0.63 17.55 26.93
CA ASP A 196 -1.54 17.07 27.98
C ASP A 196 -0.77 16.81 29.27
N SER A 197 0.34 16.07 29.18
CA SER A 197 1.13 15.64 30.34
C SER A 197 2.34 16.53 30.63
N LYS A 198 2.72 17.42 29.70
CA LYS A 198 3.98 18.20 29.70
C LYS A 198 5.24 17.34 29.63
N THR A 199 5.11 16.06 29.28
CA THR A 199 6.24 15.16 29.06
C THR A 199 7.02 15.58 27.82
N VAL A 200 8.35 15.45 27.88
CA VAL A 200 9.26 15.71 26.77
C VAL A 200 10.00 14.44 26.40
N TRP A 201 9.99 14.08 25.12
CA TRP A 201 10.73 12.97 24.55
C TRP A 201 11.81 13.48 23.62
N GLU A 202 13.07 13.20 23.93
CA GLU A 202 14.21 13.59 23.09
C GLU A 202 14.47 12.53 22.03
N GLY A 203 14.31 12.88 20.76
CA GLY A 203 14.34 11.92 19.66
C GLY A 203 13.37 12.31 18.55
N ASP A 204 13.18 11.41 17.60
CA ASP A 204 12.36 11.66 16.42
C ASP A 204 11.27 10.59 16.25
N PHE A 205 10.09 11.03 15.77
CA PHE A 205 9.01 10.14 15.40
C PHE A 205 8.97 9.97 13.89
N LYS A 206 8.77 8.72 13.44
CA LYS A 206 8.61 8.37 12.03
C LYS A 206 7.38 7.51 11.85
N VAL A 207 6.68 7.69 10.73
CA VAL A 207 5.48 6.92 10.41
C VAL A 207 5.79 6.02 9.23
N ASN A 208 5.72 4.70 9.44
CA ASN A 208 6.01 3.67 8.47
C ASN A 208 4.80 2.74 8.35
N GLN A 209 3.95 2.93 7.34
CA GLN A 209 2.85 2.00 7.01
C GLN A 209 1.92 1.68 8.19
N GLY A 210 1.62 2.68 9.00
CA GLY A 210 0.77 2.55 10.19
C GLY A 210 1.51 2.28 11.49
N VAL A 211 2.79 1.91 11.42
CA VAL A 211 3.67 1.85 12.59
C VAL A 211 4.20 3.25 12.85
N LEU A 212 3.99 3.74 14.06
CA LEU A 212 4.67 4.93 14.56
C LEU A 212 5.92 4.45 15.27
N GLU A 213 7.09 4.91 14.84
CA GLU A 213 8.36 4.60 15.48
C GLU A 213 8.90 5.83 16.18
N PHE A 214 9.33 5.67 17.42
CA PHE A 214 10.09 6.67 18.15
C PHE A 214 11.54 6.23 18.26
N HIS A 215 12.46 7.05 17.77
CA HIS A 215 13.91 6.85 17.85
C HIS A 215 14.48 7.85 18.84
N ALA A 216 14.71 7.41 20.08
CA ALA A 216 15.22 8.28 21.13
C ALA A 216 16.68 8.66 20.89
N SER A 217 17.07 9.85 21.37
CA SER A 217 18.44 10.37 21.24
C SER A 217 19.50 9.53 21.96
N ASN A 218 19.09 8.68 22.91
CA ASN A 218 19.95 7.74 23.61
C ASN A 218 20.10 6.38 22.89
N GLY A 219 19.55 6.25 21.68
CA GLY A 219 19.64 5.03 20.86
C GLY A 219 18.57 3.97 21.16
N VAL A 220 17.68 4.19 22.13
CA VAL A 220 16.52 3.31 22.34
C VAL A 220 15.46 3.67 21.31
N ALA A 221 14.81 2.66 20.72
CA ALA A 221 13.70 2.92 19.81
C ALA A 221 12.48 2.04 20.14
N TRP A 222 11.29 2.59 19.92
CA TRP A 222 9.99 1.96 20.17
C TRP A 222 9.12 2.02 18.92
N ALA A 223 8.31 0.99 18.70
CA ALA A 223 7.33 0.90 17.64
C ALA A 223 5.94 0.73 18.27
N PHE A 224 5.00 1.57 17.83
CA PHE A 224 3.60 1.54 18.23
C PHE A 224 2.79 1.03 17.03
N THR A 225 2.31 -0.22 17.08
CA THR A 225 1.68 -0.89 15.93
C THR A 225 0.21 -0.52 15.77
N PRO A 226 -0.37 -0.67 14.56
CA PRO A 226 -1.82 -0.52 14.35
C PRO A 226 -2.68 -1.45 15.23
N GLN A 227 -2.10 -2.57 15.66
CA GLN A 227 -2.74 -3.55 16.54
C GLN A 227 -2.65 -3.15 18.02
N GLY A 228 -2.08 -2.00 18.34
CA GLY A 228 -1.97 -1.48 19.71
C GLY A 228 -0.88 -2.13 20.54
N GLN A 229 0.13 -2.71 19.88
CA GLN A 229 1.31 -3.26 20.55
C GLN A 229 2.41 -2.22 20.60
N ASP A 230 3.01 -2.08 21.77
CA ASP A 230 4.17 -1.23 22.01
C ASP A 230 5.39 -2.14 22.13
N VAL A 231 6.28 -2.05 21.14
CA VAL A 231 7.41 -2.98 20.99
C VAL A 231 8.70 -2.19 20.99
N ARG A 232 9.67 -2.59 21.81
CA ARG A 232 11.02 -2.05 21.70
C ARG A 232 11.71 -2.61 20.46
N ILE A 233 12.23 -1.72 19.63
CA ILE A 233 13.01 -2.06 18.44
C ILE A 233 14.49 -1.78 18.75
N ASN A 234 15.34 -2.77 18.44
CA ASN A 234 16.78 -2.75 18.71
C ASN A 234 17.57 -2.33 17.48
#